data_AF-V9FBV3-F1
#
_entry.id   AF-V9FBV3-F1
#
_cell.length_a   1.000
_cell.length_b   1.000
_cell.length_c   1.000
_cell.angle_alpha   90.00
_cell.angle_beta   90.00
_cell.angle_gamma   90.00
#
_symmetry.space_group_name_H-M   'P 1'
#
loop_
_entity.id
_entity.type
_entity.pdbx_description
1 polymer ?
#
loop_
_entity_poly.entity_id
_entity_poly.type
_entity_poly.pdbx_seq_one_letter_code
_entity_poly.pdbx_strand_id
1 'polypeptide(L)'
;MLRRALRSRAAFVRPQATRAFAKKADASKQVLRPIHFEHDEDDTAERPFRIVGVRDLEVQDWEYPTRVESDQKNKNRVLRNRFGHPNFISLWVDKLNEVEGYLKQEKVPYTSEGVVKGPEGHDVLVIPPSDDGSVEFFNLCDNPTMVELVQATPEIIKEFEEDNEEDEE
;
A
#
# COMPACT_ATOMS: atom_id res chain seq x y z
N MET A 1 6.63 -33.60 -52.50
CA MET A 1 7.12 -32.81 -51.36
C MET A 1 6.04 -31.80 -50.97
N LEU A 2 5.33 -31.99 -49.86
CA LEU A 2 4.44 -30.97 -49.27
C LEU A 2 4.57 -31.07 -47.75
N ARG A 3 5.28 -30.13 -47.11
CA ARG A 3 5.34 -30.01 -45.65
C ARG A 3 4.31 -28.98 -45.22
N ARG A 4 3.21 -29.43 -44.60
CA ARG A 4 2.23 -28.57 -43.92
C ARG A 4 2.83 -28.11 -42.59
N ALA A 5 3.08 -26.82 -42.45
CA ALA A 5 3.44 -26.20 -41.17
C ALA A 5 2.18 -25.99 -40.33
N LEU A 6 2.09 -26.68 -39.19
CA LEU A 6 1.10 -26.40 -38.16
C LEU A 6 1.54 -25.16 -37.38
N ARG A 7 0.83 -24.03 -37.54
CA ARG A 7 0.95 -22.87 -36.64
C ARG A 7 0.20 -23.19 -35.34
N SER A 8 0.93 -23.45 -34.27
CA SER A 8 0.38 -23.47 -32.92
C SER A 8 -0.01 -22.04 -32.53
N ARG A 9 -1.31 -21.79 -32.32
CA ARG A 9 -1.76 -20.59 -31.62
C ARG A 9 -1.45 -20.79 -30.15
N ALA A 10 -0.42 -20.12 -29.64
CA ALA A 10 -0.24 -19.96 -28.20
C ALA A 10 -1.43 -19.15 -27.68
N ALA A 11 -2.25 -19.78 -26.84
CA ALA A 11 -3.31 -19.10 -26.11
C ALA A 11 -2.63 -18.14 -25.11
N PHE A 12 -2.84 -16.84 -25.29
CA PHE A 12 -2.52 -15.85 -24.28
C PHE A 12 -3.43 -16.11 -23.07
N VAL A 13 -2.92 -16.81 -22.07
CA VAL A 13 -3.54 -16.84 -20.74
C VAL A 13 -3.27 -15.47 -20.13
N ARG A 14 -4.28 -14.61 -20.14
CA ARG A 14 -4.27 -13.40 -19.31
C ARG A 14 -4.13 -13.86 -17.86
N PRO A 15 -3.15 -13.37 -17.08
CA PRO A 15 -3.18 -13.56 -15.65
C PRO A 15 -4.46 -12.89 -15.14
N GLN A 16 -5.41 -13.68 -14.64
CA GLN A 16 -6.50 -13.11 -13.86
C GLN A 16 -5.84 -12.57 -12.59
N ALA A 17 -5.72 -11.26 -12.49
CA ALA A 17 -5.48 -10.62 -11.21
C ALA A 17 -6.63 -11.05 -10.29
N THR A 18 -6.31 -11.82 -9.26
CA THR A 18 -7.24 -12.18 -8.19
C THR A 18 -7.42 -10.97 -7.29
N ARG A 19 -8.12 -9.96 -7.78
CA ARG A 19 -8.70 -8.91 -6.93
C ARG A 19 -10.14 -8.73 -7.34
N ALA A 20 -11.04 -9.30 -6.55
CA ALA A 20 -12.38 -8.77 -6.46
C ALA A 20 -12.27 -7.41 -5.78
N PHE A 21 -12.82 -6.37 -6.40
CA PHE A 21 -13.08 -5.12 -5.69
C PHE A 21 -13.97 -5.43 -4.47
N ALA A 22 -13.80 -4.69 -3.37
CA ALA A 22 -14.76 -4.73 -2.27
C ALA A 22 -16.18 -4.64 -2.85
N LYS A 23 -17.03 -5.64 -2.57
CA LYS A 23 -18.41 -5.64 -3.05
C LYS A 23 -19.05 -4.32 -2.65
N LYS A 24 -19.65 -3.64 -3.63
CA LYS A 24 -20.41 -2.42 -3.38
C LYS A 24 -21.40 -2.70 -2.26
N ALA A 25 -21.24 -2.02 -1.13
CA ALA A 25 -22.08 -2.24 0.03
C ALA A 25 -23.55 -2.04 -0.37
N ASP A 26 -24.42 -2.92 0.11
CA ASP A 26 -25.86 -2.81 -0.11
C ASP A 26 -26.33 -1.47 0.47
N ALA A 27 -26.84 -0.58 -0.39
CA ALA A 27 -27.23 0.78 0.01
C ALA A 27 -28.34 0.79 1.07
N SER A 28 -29.03 -0.34 1.28
CA SER A 28 -30.02 -0.54 2.34
C SER A 28 -29.41 -0.75 3.73
N LYS A 29 -28.11 -1.03 3.83
CA LYS A 29 -27.38 -1.23 5.08
C LYS A 29 -26.42 -0.05 5.28
N GLN A 30 -26.91 1.01 5.92
CA GLN A 30 -26.04 2.02 6.55
C GLN A 30 -25.36 1.38 7.77
N VAL A 31 -24.45 0.45 7.52
CA VAL A 31 -23.50 0.00 8.54
C VAL A 31 -22.34 0.96 8.44
N LEU A 32 -22.25 1.88 9.41
CA LEU A 32 -21.00 2.59 9.66
C LEU A 32 -19.97 1.50 9.92
N ARG A 33 -19.04 1.31 8.98
CA ARG A 33 -17.95 0.36 9.19
C ARG A 33 -17.18 0.84 10.41
N PRO A 34 -16.89 -0.03 11.38
CA PRO A 34 -15.94 0.27 12.43
C PRO A 34 -14.68 0.86 11.77
N ILE A 35 -14.12 1.91 12.35
CA ILE A 35 -12.84 2.50 11.92
C ILE A 35 -11.64 1.59 12.27
N HIS A 36 -11.91 0.40 12.81
CA HIS A 36 -10.95 -0.65 13.06
C HIS A 36 -10.68 -1.42 11.77
N PHE A 37 -9.40 -1.67 11.48
CA PHE A 37 -8.99 -2.48 10.32
C PHE A 37 -9.34 -3.95 10.59
N GLU A 38 -10.58 -4.35 10.32
CA GLU A 38 -10.97 -5.75 10.39
C GLU A 38 -10.30 -6.54 9.25
N HIS A 39 -9.79 -7.73 9.56
CA HIS A 39 -9.34 -8.67 8.56
C HIS A 39 -10.53 -9.05 7.67
N ASP A 40 -10.44 -8.76 6.37
CA ASP A 40 -11.48 -9.17 5.42
C ASP A 40 -11.48 -10.70 5.38
N GLU A 41 -12.59 -11.35 5.75
CA GLU A 41 -12.71 -12.81 5.77
C GLU A 41 -12.39 -13.45 4.40
N ASP A 42 -12.53 -12.67 3.32
CA ASP A 42 -12.20 -13.09 1.96
C ASP A 42 -10.68 -12.96 1.65
N ASP A 43 -9.89 -12.26 2.47
CA ASP A 43 -8.43 -12.07 2.32
C ASP A 43 -7.63 -13.26 2.86
N THR A 44 -7.75 -14.37 2.16
CA THR A 44 -7.02 -15.64 2.43
C THR A 44 -5.54 -15.62 2.01
N ALA A 45 -4.99 -14.45 1.65
CA ALA A 45 -3.62 -14.35 1.16
C ALA A 45 -2.62 -14.50 2.33
N GLU A 46 -1.91 -15.63 2.36
CA GLU A 46 -0.78 -15.82 3.26
C GLU A 46 0.40 -14.95 2.82
N ARG A 47 0.65 -13.87 3.58
CA ARG A 47 1.77 -12.96 3.37
C ARG A 47 2.88 -13.32 4.35
N PRO A 48 4.15 -13.29 3.92
CA PRO A 48 5.26 -13.68 4.79
C PRO A 48 5.59 -12.58 5.83
N PHE A 49 5.09 -11.36 5.59
CA PHE A 49 5.19 -10.18 6.45
C PHE A 49 3.79 -9.64 6.86
N ARG A 50 3.75 -8.85 7.92
CA ARG A 50 2.59 -8.11 8.43
C ARG A 50 2.83 -6.60 8.36
N ILE A 51 1.77 -5.85 8.07
CA ILE A 51 1.75 -4.40 8.29
C ILE A 51 1.30 -4.20 9.73
N VAL A 52 2.17 -3.61 10.55
CA VAL A 52 1.97 -3.49 12.01
C VAL A 52 1.60 -2.07 12.44
N GLY A 53 1.34 -1.18 11.48
CA GLY A 53 0.84 0.16 11.77
C GLY A 53 1.11 1.17 10.67
N VAL A 54 0.52 2.34 10.81
CA VAL A 54 0.80 3.52 9.99
C VAL A 54 1.86 4.36 10.69
N ARG A 55 2.96 4.65 10.02
CA ARG A 55 4.02 5.53 10.53
C ARG A 55 3.73 6.99 10.27
N ASP A 56 3.36 7.30 9.03
CA ASP A 56 3.08 8.66 8.58
C ASP A 56 2.15 8.63 7.36
N LEU A 57 1.39 9.70 7.16
CA LEU A 57 0.42 9.82 6.08
C LEU A 57 0.25 11.29 5.71
N GLU A 58 0.39 11.59 4.43
CA GLU A 58 0.05 12.90 3.89
C GLU A 58 -0.78 12.70 2.63
N VAL A 59 -1.97 13.30 2.62
CA VAL A 59 -2.86 13.27 1.48
C VAL A 59 -2.79 14.61 0.77
N GLN A 60 -2.53 14.57 -0.53
CA GLN A 60 -2.56 15.77 -1.34
C GLN A 60 -4.01 16.21 -1.57
N ASP A 61 -4.50 17.12 -0.73
CA ASP A 61 -5.80 17.75 -0.89
C ASP A 61 -5.81 18.69 -2.10
N TRP A 62 -6.54 18.31 -3.15
CA TRP A 62 -6.82 19.23 -4.27
C TRP A 62 -8.16 19.97 -4.11
N GLU A 63 -9.14 19.43 -3.38
CA GLU A 63 -10.48 20.02 -3.30
C GLU A 63 -11.23 19.71 -1.98
N TYR A 64 -10.81 20.27 -0.84
CA TYR A 64 -11.73 20.45 0.29
C TYR A 64 -11.44 21.74 1.08
N PRO A 65 -12.16 22.86 0.79
CA PRO A 65 -12.11 24.04 1.64
C PRO A 65 -13.12 23.88 2.78
N THR A 66 -12.87 22.95 3.71
CA THR A 66 -13.58 22.99 5.00
C THR A 66 -12.81 23.84 6.00
N ARG A 67 -13.10 25.15 5.90
CA ARG A 67 -13.23 26.13 6.98
C ARG A 67 -12.09 26.11 8.03
N VAL A 68 -11.16 27.07 7.92
CA VAL A 68 -10.20 27.61 8.92
C VAL A 68 -8.71 27.43 8.57
N GLU A 69 -8.31 26.43 7.76
CA GLU A 69 -6.87 26.13 7.54
C GLU A 69 -6.21 26.87 6.37
N SER A 70 -6.98 27.53 5.49
CA SER A 70 -6.42 28.41 4.44
C SER A 70 -5.63 29.59 4.99
N ASP A 71 -5.85 29.95 6.26
CA ASP A 71 -5.19 31.06 6.96
C ASP A 71 -3.83 30.64 7.57
N GLN A 72 -3.45 29.35 7.51
CA GLN A 72 -2.16 28.83 8.00
C GLN A 72 -1.14 28.55 6.88
N LYS A 73 -1.37 29.07 5.66
CA LYS A 73 -0.56 28.87 4.43
C LYS A 73 0.96 29.09 4.54
N ASN A 74 1.47 29.61 5.67
CA ASN A 74 2.89 29.91 5.90
C ASN A 74 3.52 29.17 7.09
N LYS A 75 2.97 28.05 7.57
CA LYS A 75 3.77 27.15 8.40
C LYS A 75 4.67 26.34 7.47
N ASN A 76 5.99 26.38 7.70
CA ASN A 76 6.95 25.49 7.06
C ASN A 76 6.54 24.04 7.36
N ARG A 77 5.73 23.43 6.49
CA ARG A 77 5.28 22.04 6.64
C ARG A 77 6.46 21.15 6.31
N VAL A 78 7.09 20.59 7.35
CA VAL A 78 8.24 19.70 7.21
C VAL A 78 7.71 18.29 6.95
N LEU A 79 7.78 17.85 5.70
CA LEU A 79 7.51 16.46 5.34
C LEU A 79 8.64 15.57 5.89
N ARG A 80 8.27 14.41 6.44
CA ARG A 80 9.24 13.46 7.03
C ARG A 80 9.72 12.41 6.03
N ASN A 81 9.05 12.26 4.90
CA ASN A 81 9.50 11.37 3.84
C ASN A 81 10.79 11.90 3.18
N ARG A 82 11.59 10.99 2.60
CA ARG A 82 12.90 11.36 2.06
C ARG A 82 12.85 12.16 0.75
N PHE A 83 11.70 12.20 0.08
CA PHE A 83 11.55 12.77 -1.27
C PHE A 83 10.82 14.12 -1.28
N GLY A 84 10.31 14.59 -0.15
CA GLY A 84 9.43 15.75 -0.07
C GLY A 84 8.12 15.58 -0.87
N HIS A 85 7.64 14.35 -1.08
CA HIS A 85 6.45 14.11 -1.90
C HIS A 85 5.17 14.50 -1.12
N PRO A 86 4.24 15.29 -1.69
CA PRO A 86 3.08 15.81 -0.97
C PRO A 86 1.88 14.83 -0.88
N ASN A 87 1.99 13.64 -1.49
CA ASN A 87 1.00 12.56 -1.39
C ASN A 87 1.72 11.23 -1.08
N PHE A 88 1.71 10.77 0.16
CA PHE A 88 2.43 9.55 0.54
C PHE A 88 1.81 8.85 1.75
N ILE A 89 2.10 7.56 1.87
CA ILE A 89 1.84 6.77 3.07
C ILE A 89 3.10 6.00 3.45
N SER A 90 3.44 6.04 4.73
CA SER A 90 4.54 5.28 5.31
C SER A 90 3.97 4.28 6.31
N LEU A 91 4.28 3.00 6.11
CA LEU A 91 3.73 1.89 6.90
C LEU A 91 4.85 1.14 7.62
N TRP A 92 4.58 0.71 8.84
CA TRP A 92 5.47 -0.19 9.59
C TRP A 92 5.24 -1.64 9.16
N VAL A 93 6.33 -2.36 8.90
CA VAL A 93 6.33 -3.76 8.44
C VAL A 93 7.27 -4.59 9.32
N ASP A 94 6.81 -5.74 9.79
CA ASP A 94 7.59 -6.60 10.70
C ASP A 94 8.80 -7.27 10.04
N LYS A 95 8.68 -7.66 8.76
CA LYS A 95 9.72 -8.35 7.99
C LYS A 95 9.90 -7.71 6.62
N LEU A 96 10.53 -6.54 6.59
CA LEU A 96 10.70 -5.76 5.36
C LEU A 96 11.45 -6.54 4.26
N ASN A 97 12.42 -7.37 4.64
CA ASN A 97 13.24 -8.14 3.69
C ASN A 97 12.43 -9.16 2.87
N GLU A 98 11.24 -9.56 3.34
CA GLU A 98 10.39 -10.54 2.66
C GLU A 98 9.45 -9.89 1.65
N VAL A 99 9.25 -8.56 1.75
CA VAL A 99 8.30 -7.81 0.94
C VAL A 99 8.66 -7.84 -0.55
N GLU A 100 9.89 -7.49 -0.93
CA GLU A 100 10.26 -7.43 -2.36
C GLU A 100 10.16 -8.81 -3.03
N GLY A 101 10.49 -9.88 -2.29
CA GLY A 101 10.37 -11.25 -2.75
C GLY A 101 8.92 -11.61 -3.04
N TYR A 102 8.02 -11.28 -2.11
CA TYR A 102 6.58 -11.47 -2.27
C TYR A 102 6.01 -10.66 -3.43
N LEU A 103 6.33 -9.37 -3.54
CA LEU A 103 5.83 -8.52 -4.63
C LEU A 103 6.26 -9.05 -6.01
N LYS A 104 7.49 -9.58 -6.13
CA LYS A 104 8.00 -10.21 -7.36
C LYS A 104 7.26 -11.52 -7.66
N GLN A 105 7.02 -12.35 -6.66
CA GLN A 105 6.29 -13.62 -6.79
C GLN A 105 4.85 -13.39 -7.27
N GLU A 106 4.16 -12.42 -6.66
CA GLU A 106 2.78 -12.05 -6.98
C GLU A 106 2.66 -11.20 -8.26
N LYS A 107 3.80 -10.91 -8.93
CA LYS A 107 3.87 -10.10 -10.16
C LYS A 107 3.19 -8.74 -10.01
N VAL A 108 3.27 -8.16 -8.81
CA VAL A 108 2.79 -6.81 -8.56
C VAL A 108 3.66 -5.86 -9.39
N PRO A 109 3.07 -4.99 -10.22
CA PRO A 109 3.85 -3.99 -10.95
C PRO A 109 4.31 -2.91 -9.96
N TYR A 110 5.62 -2.81 -9.75
CA TYR A 110 6.24 -1.75 -8.96
C TYR A 110 7.64 -1.44 -9.49
N THR A 111 8.17 -0.29 -9.09
CA THR A 111 9.58 0.05 -9.22
C THR A 111 10.13 0.35 -7.84
N SER A 112 11.39 0.01 -7.58
CA SER A 112 12.06 0.29 -6.30
C SER A 112 13.57 0.46 -6.51
N GLU A 113 14.21 1.17 -5.59
CA GLU A 113 15.68 1.20 -5.46
C GLU A 113 16.21 0.02 -4.59
N GLY A 114 15.33 -0.90 -4.18
CA GLY A 114 15.59 -1.86 -3.11
C GLY A 114 15.45 -1.23 -1.72
N VAL A 115 15.83 -2.00 -0.69
CA VAL A 115 15.84 -1.53 0.69
C VAL A 115 17.01 -0.57 0.91
N VAL A 116 16.70 0.64 1.40
CA VAL A 116 17.63 1.73 1.63
C VAL A 116 17.45 2.31 3.03
N LYS A 117 18.45 3.05 3.53
CA LYS A 117 18.33 3.76 4.80
C LYS A 117 17.49 5.03 4.63
N GLY A 118 16.42 5.14 5.43
CA GLY A 118 15.56 6.32 5.49
C GLY A 118 16.15 7.47 6.32
N PRO A 119 15.48 8.63 6.39
CA PRO A 119 15.96 9.84 7.07
C PRO A 119 16.24 9.66 8.56
N GLU A 120 15.51 8.74 9.21
CA GLU A 120 15.62 8.41 10.64
C GLU A 120 16.48 7.15 10.88
N GLY A 121 17.15 6.61 9.86
CA GLY A 121 18.05 5.46 9.98
C GLY A 121 17.39 4.08 9.91
N HIS A 122 16.06 4.02 9.84
CA HIS A 122 15.31 2.78 9.58
C HIS A 122 15.56 2.26 8.16
N ASP A 123 15.45 0.94 7.99
CA ASP A 123 15.41 0.33 6.67
C ASP A 123 14.04 0.61 6.02
N VAL A 124 14.05 1.05 4.77
CA VAL A 124 12.86 1.48 4.03
C VAL A 124 12.91 0.91 2.63
N LEU A 125 11.80 0.33 2.18
CA LEU A 125 11.52 0.06 0.77
C LEU A 125 10.58 1.15 0.26
N VAL A 126 10.97 1.81 -0.82
CA VAL A 126 10.18 2.90 -1.42
C VAL A 126 9.61 2.43 -2.74
N ILE A 127 8.30 2.60 -2.89
CA ILE A 127 7.59 2.47 -4.15
C ILE A 127 7.19 3.89 -4.59
N PRO A 128 7.78 4.42 -5.68
CA PRO A 128 7.44 5.76 -6.15
C PRO A 128 6.03 5.78 -6.75
N PRO A 129 5.42 6.97 -6.87
CA PRO A 129 4.15 7.13 -7.57
C PRO A 129 4.22 6.63 -9.01
N SER A 130 3.11 6.08 -9.51
CA SER A 130 2.97 5.73 -10.93
C SER A 130 2.52 6.95 -11.72
N ASP A 131 3.47 7.66 -12.34
CA ASP A 131 3.18 8.89 -13.10
C ASP A 131 2.33 8.63 -14.37
N ASP A 132 2.34 7.41 -14.89
CA ASP A 132 1.63 7.02 -16.11
C ASP A 132 0.21 6.47 -15.86
N GLY A 133 -0.24 6.44 -14.59
CA GLY A 133 -1.54 5.90 -14.21
C GLY A 133 -1.70 4.39 -14.45
N SER A 134 -0.61 3.67 -14.75
CA SER A 134 -0.67 2.23 -15.02
C SER A 134 -0.88 1.38 -13.76
N VAL A 135 -0.57 1.95 -12.59
CA VAL A 135 -0.65 1.29 -11.28
C VAL A 135 -1.52 2.12 -10.33
N GLU A 136 -2.84 1.96 -10.44
CA GLU A 136 -3.80 2.67 -9.59
C GLU A 136 -3.86 2.12 -8.14
N PHE A 137 -3.31 0.93 -7.88
CA PHE A 137 -3.47 0.23 -6.60
C PHE A 137 -2.81 0.93 -5.42
N PHE A 138 -1.87 1.85 -5.68
CA PHE A 138 -1.16 2.60 -4.65
C PHE A 138 -1.74 4.00 -4.45
N ASN A 139 -2.69 4.44 -5.28
CA ASN A 139 -3.22 5.80 -5.23
C ASN A 139 -4.03 6.06 -3.95
N LEU A 140 -3.76 7.18 -3.30
CA LEU A 140 -4.58 7.78 -2.25
C LEU A 140 -5.43 8.88 -2.86
N CYS A 141 -6.74 8.81 -2.61
CA CYS A 141 -7.70 9.80 -3.10
C CYS A 141 -7.55 10.06 -4.61
N ASP A 142 -7.46 8.98 -5.40
CA ASP A 142 -7.30 9.00 -6.86
C ASP A 142 -6.04 9.72 -7.39
N ASN A 143 -5.10 10.08 -6.50
CA ASN A 143 -3.85 10.72 -6.86
C ASN A 143 -2.68 9.73 -6.76
N PRO A 144 -1.68 9.80 -7.68
CA PRO A 144 -0.45 9.04 -7.55
C PRO A 144 0.19 9.25 -6.18
N THR A 145 0.54 8.15 -5.52
CA THR A 145 1.04 8.16 -4.15
C THR A 145 2.35 7.42 -4.05
N MET A 146 3.24 7.98 -3.25
CA MET A 146 4.45 7.31 -2.84
C MET A 146 4.19 6.42 -1.62
N VAL A 147 4.62 5.17 -1.67
CA VAL A 147 4.49 4.23 -0.55
C VAL A 147 5.87 3.94 0.03
N GLU A 148 6.03 4.17 1.33
CA GLU A 148 7.21 3.79 2.08
C GLU A 148 6.87 2.63 3.02
N LEU A 149 7.55 1.50 2.86
CA LEU A 149 7.45 0.36 3.77
C LEU A 149 8.69 0.37 4.65
N VAL A 150 8.49 0.53 5.96
CA VAL A 150 9.55 0.80 6.93
C VAL A 150 9.65 -0.41 7.86
N GLN A 151 10.86 -0.90 8.08
CA GLN A 151 11.09 -1.97 9.04
C GLN A 151 10.70 -1.50 10.44
N ALA A 152 9.69 -2.15 11.02
CA ALA A 152 9.20 -1.90 12.36
C ALA A 152 10.27 -2.22 13.41
N THR A 153 10.29 -1.45 14.50
CA THR A 153 11.13 -1.75 15.65
C THR A 153 10.49 -2.85 16.52
N PRO A 154 11.27 -3.55 17.35
CA PRO A 154 10.73 -4.58 18.25
C PRO A 154 9.60 -4.08 19.14
N GLU A 155 9.66 -2.81 19.58
CA GLU A 155 8.64 -2.18 20.41
C GLU A 155 7.31 -2.03 19.68
N ILE A 156 7.33 -1.58 18.42
CA ILE A 156 6.12 -1.42 17.59
C ILE A 156 5.48 -2.78 17.29
N ILE A 157 6.30 -3.80 17.03
CA ILE A 157 5.79 -5.17 16.81
C ILE A 157 5.11 -5.69 18.06
N LYS A 158 5.72 -5.45 19.23
CA LYS A 158 5.17 -5.86 20.52
C LYS A 158 3.85 -5.16 20.84
N GLU A 159 3.77 -3.84 20.63
CA GLU A 159 2.53 -3.06 20.79
C GLU A 159 1.41 -3.62 19.89
N PHE A 160 1.73 -3.89 18.62
CA PHE A 160 0.78 -4.51 17.69
C PHE A 160 0.31 -5.90 18.16
N GLU A 161 1.20 -6.72 18.73
CA GLU A 161 0.82 -8.05 19.23
C GLU A 161 -0.05 -7.97 20.48
N GLU A 162 0.26 -7.05 21.41
CA GLU A 162 -0.54 -6.83 22.62
C GLU A 162 -1.95 -6.32 22.29
N ASP A 163 -2.08 -5.37 21.35
CA ASP A 163 -3.39 -4.85 20.92
C ASP A 163 -4.27 -5.94 20.30
N ASN A 164 -3.68 -6.90 19.56
CA ASN A 164 -4.46 -7.99 18.97
C ASN A 164 -4.83 -9.09 19.98
N GLU A 165 -4.05 -9.29 21.04
CA GLU A 165 -4.38 -10.23 22.11
C GLU A 165 -5.56 -9.73 22.96
N GLU A 166 -5.68 -8.41 23.17
CA GLU A 166 -6.81 -7.81 23.90
C GLU A 166 -8.15 -7.93 23.15
N ASP A 167 -8.13 -8.02 21.83
CA ASP A 167 -9.32 -8.19 20.98
C ASP A 167 -9.85 -9.64 20.94
N GLU A 168 -9.06 -10.62 21.41
CA GLU A 168 -9.43 -12.05 21.45
C GLU A 168 -10.02 -12.53 22.81
N GLU A 169 -10.01 -11.68 23.85
CA GLU A 169 -10.60 -11.96 25.19
C GLU A 169 -12.06 -11.48 25.35
#